data_AF-Q1WCC1-F1
#
_entry.id   AF-Q1WCC1-F1
#
_cell.length_a   1.000
_cell.length_b   1.000
_cell.length_c   1.000
_cell.angle_alpha   90.00
_cell.angle_beta   90.00
_cell.angle_gamma   90.00
#
_symmetry.space_group_name_H-M   'P 1'
#
loop_
_entity.id
_entity.type
_entity.pdbx_description
1 polymer ?
#
loop_
_entity_poly.entity_id
_entity_poly.type
_entity_poly.pdbx_seq_one_letter_code
_entity_poly.pdbx_strand_id
1 'polypeptide(L)' 'RKDGADFAKWRCVLKITPITPSSVAIKENVNVLARYDSICQMHGIVPIV' A
#
# COMPACT_ATOMS: atom_id res chain seq x y z
N ARG A 1 -15.30 12.89 -10.40
CA ARG A 1 -15.37 11.72 -9.49
C ARG A 1 -16.70 11.02 -9.74
N LYS A 2 -16.70 9.77 -10.22
CA LYS A 2 -17.92 9.09 -10.70
C LYS A 2 -18.73 8.44 -9.56
N ASP A 3 -18.05 7.96 -8.52
CA ASP A 3 -18.67 7.21 -7.41
C ASP A 3 -18.43 7.84 -6.01
N GLY A 4 -17.88 9.06 -5.95
CA GLY A 4 -17.81 9.86 -4.72
C GLY A 4 -16.73 9.48 -3.68
N ALA A 5 -15.83 8.53 -3.96
CA ALA A 5 -14.76 8.19 -3.03
C ALA A 5 -13.67 9.28 -2.94
N ASP A 6 -13.31 9.67 -1.71
CA ASP A 6 -12.30 10.69 -1.42
C ASP A 6 -11.00 10.09 -0.86
N PHE A 7 -11.06 8.88 -0.31
CA PHE A 7 -9.92 8.16 0.23
C PHE A 7 -9.99 6.68 -0.15
N ALA A 8 -8.83 6.03 -0.12
CA ALA A 8 -8.70 4.58 -0.28
C ALA A 8 -7.80 4.04 0.83
N LYS A 9 -7.87 2.73 1.07
CA LYS A 9 -6.95 2.05 1.99
C LYS A 9 -6.39 0.80 1.34
N TRP A 10 -5.08 0.63 1.38
CA TRP A 10 -4.40 -0.62 1.05
C TRP A 10 -3.72 -1.19 2.29
N ARG A 11 -3.71 -2.52 2.45
CA ARG A 11 -3.09 -3.18 3.61
C ARG A 11 -2.13 -4.26 3.13
N CYS A 12 -0.84 -4.07 3.40
CA CYS A 12 0.16 -5.12 3.28
C CYS A 12 0.34 -5.86 4.61
N VAL A 13 0.47 -7.18 4.56
CA VAL A 13 0.61 -8.02 5.76
C VAL A 13 2.04 -8.54 5.83
N LEU A 14 2.68 -8.39 7.00
CA LEU A 14 3.96 -8.98 7.32
C LEU A 14 3.76 -10.05 8.40
N LYS A 15 4.35 -11.24 8.20
CA LYS A 15 4.32 -12.33 9.17
C LYS A 15 5.55 -12.24 10.08
N ILE A 16 5.35 -12.38 11.39
CA ILE A 16 6.42 -12.40 12.38
C ILE A 16 6.72 -13.86 12.76
N THR A 17 7.92 -14.32 12.42
CA THR A 17 8.47 -15.64 12.79
C THR A 17 9.98 -15.46 13.00
N PRO A 18 10.73 -16.48 13.48
CA PRO A 18 12.18 -16.34 13.65
C PRO A 18 12.95 -15.96 12.36
N ILE A 19 12.36 -16.17 11.18
CA ILE A 19 12.99 -15.91 9.87
C ILE A 19 12.18 -14.95 8.98
N THR A 20 11.06 -14.42 9.47
CA THR A 20 10.21 -13.48 8.72
C THR A 20 9.89 -12.23 9.55
N PRO A 21 9.71 -11.05 8.93
CA PRO A 21 9.68 -10.83 7.48
C PRO A 21 11.06 -10.90 6.83
N SER A 22 11.14 -11.55 5.67
CA SER A 22 12.36 -11.55 4.87
C SER A 22 12.59 -10.18 4.24
N SER A 23 13.84 -9.84 3.94
CA SER A 23 14.17 -8.57 3.27
C SER A 23 13.45 -8.40 1.93
N VAL A 24 13.18 -9.50 1.23
CA VAL A 24 12.38 -9.51 -0.01
C VAL A 24 10.93 -9.13 0.29
N ALA A 25 10.30 -9.74 1.29
CA ALA A 25 8.92 -9.42 1.66
C ALA A 25 8.74 -7.96 2.08
N ILE A 26 9.74 -7.38 2.77
CA ILE A 26 9.74 -5.95 3.13
C ILE A 26 9.80 -5.09 1.86
N LYS A 27 10.77 -5.34 0.97
CA LYS A 27 10.96 -4.56 -0.26
C LYS A 27 9.73 -4.62 -1.17
N GLU A 28 9.16 -5.80 -1.37
CA GLU A 28 7.96 -5.97 -2.20
C GLU A 28 6.75 -5.23 -1.62
N ASN A 29 6.52 -5.32 -0.31
CA ASN A 29 5.42 -4.60 0.32
C ASN A 29 5.61 -3.07 0.22
N VAL A 30 6.84 -2.57 0.40
CA VAL A 30 7.15 -1.14 0.21
C VAL A 30 6.91 -0.71 -1.23
N ASN A 31 7.34 -1.49 -2.22
CA ASN A 31 7.12 -1.20 -3.63
C ASN A 31 5.62 -1.13 -3.99
N VAL A 32 4.83 -2.06 -3.45
CA VAL A 32 3.36 -2.08 -3.65
C VAL A 32 2.71 -0.85 -3.03
N LEU A 33 3.04 -0.53 -1.77
CA LEU A 33 2.46 0.61 -1.07
C LEU A 33 2.83 1.95 -1.73
N ALA A 34 4.07 2.12 -2.19
CA ALA A 34 4.51 3.33 -2.87
C ALA A 34 3.78 3.55 -4.22
N ARG A 35 3.59 2.48 -5.00
CA ARG A 35 2.82 2.53 -6.25
C ARG A 35 1.35 2.83 -5.98
N TYR A 36 0.77 2.20 -4.97
CA TYR A 36 -0.60 2.43 -4.54
C TYR A 36 -0.83 3.90 -4.13
N ASP A 37 0.05 4.46 -3.29
CA ASP A 37 0.02 5.86 -2.87
C ASP A 37 0.08 6.82 -4.06
N SER A 38 1.06 6.61 -4.96
CA SER A 38 1.22 7.42 -6.17
C SER A 38 -0.03 7.39 -7.06
N ILE A 39 -0.62 6.21 -7.27
CA ILE A 39 -1.83 6.05 -8.10
C ILE A 39 -3.02 6.75 -7.45
N CYS A 40 -3.21 6.62 -6.14
CA CYS A 40 -4.30 7.30 -5.44
C CYS A 40 -4.20 8.82 -5.61
N GLN A 41 -3.01 9.38 -5.36
CA GLN A 41 -2.79 10.82 -5.47
C GLN A 41 -3.02 11.34 -6.90
N MET A 42 -2.59 10.59 -7.93
CA MET A 42 -2.84 10.95 -9.34
C MET A 42 -4.34 11.02 -9.69
N HIS A 43 -5.18 10.25 -9.00
CA HIS A 43 -6.63 10.27 -9.18
C HIS A 43 -7.36 11.15 -8.15
N GLY A 44 -6.61 11.91 -7.34
CA GLY A 44 -7.16 12.78 -6.30
C GLY A 44 -7.83 12.01 -5.16
N ILE A 45 -7.40 10.77 -4.90
CA ILE A 45 -7.85 9.96 -3.77
C ILE A 45 -6.76 10.03 -2.68
N VAL A 46 -7.15 10.29 -1.44
CA VAL A 46 -6.22 10.26 -0.30
C VAL A 46 -5.91 8.79 0.06
N PRO A 47 -4.66 8.33 -0.06
CA PRO A 47 -4.31 6.95 0.31
C PRO A 47 -4.08 6.82 1.81
N ILE A 48 -4.53 5.69 2.36
CA ILE A 48 -4.19 5.20 3.69
C ILE A 48 -3.31 3.96 3.48
N VAL A 49 -2.08 4.05 3.97
CA VAL A 49 -0.97 3.12 3.69
C VAL A 49 -0.70 2.21 4.88
#